data_AF-A0A6C0DX07-F1
#
_entry.id   AF-A0A6C0DX07-F1
#
_cell.length_a   1.000
_cell.length_b   1.000
_cell.length_c   1.000
_cell.angle_alpha   90.00
_cell.angle_beta   90.00
_cell.angle_gamma   90.00
#
_symmetry.space_group_name_H-M   'P 1'
#
loop_
_entity.id
_entity.type
_entity.pdbx_description
1 polymer ?
#
loop_
_entity_poly.entity_id
_entity_poly.type
_entity_poly.pdbx_seq_one_letter_code
_entity_poly.pdbx_strand_id
1 'polypeptide(L)'
;MKLELLIIAITGFVLLNTYFEGKLISKLKNYEKYYKMGLIAFVGLCVYLFIKKNPENYKDFVHNTNGYIKYLPIDRNTASFITPIIDFTSKSITNELNNNYNLTGGTNLRESENLHRSINNNLTKQQQKILQSGNTSTKRSVSETKKKFVAASQNWHCKNCQKQLPAWFEVDHVIKLEYGGSNSIDNLVALCRDCHGRKTAFENL
;
A
#
# COMPACT_ATOMS: atom_id res chain seq x y z
N MET A 1 11.49 -1.62 -45.00
CA MET A 1 10.24 -2.31 -45.40
C MET A 1 9.06 -2.13 -44.45
N LYS A 2 9.19 -2.30 -43.12
CA LYS A 2 8.00 -2.21 -42.21
C LYS A 2 7.59 -0.78 -41.84
N LEU A 3 8.55 0.14 -41.70
CA LEU A 3 8.29 1.49 -41.20
C LEU A 3 7.65 2.40 -42.27
N GLU A 4 8.11 2.29 -43.52
CA GLU A 4 7.54 3.04 -44.66
C GLU A 4 6.08 2.63 -44.95
N LEU A 5 5.77 1.33 -44.91
CA LEU A 5 4.38 0.85 -45.03
C LEU A 5 3.48 1.36 -43.91
N LEU A 6 4.01 1.47 -42.69
CA LEU A 6 3.28 2.00 -41.54
C LEU A 6 3.01 3.51 -41.70
N ILE A 7 3.98 4.27 -42.22
CA ILE A 7 3.78 5.70 -42.54
C ILE A 7 2.69 5.85 -43.61
N ILE A 8 2.75 5.10 -44.71
CA ILE A 8 1.74 5.17 -45.78
C ILE A 8 0.35 4.78 -45.25
N ALA A 9 0.27 3.74 -44.40
CA ALA A 9 -0.98 3.32 -43.79
C ALA A 9 -1.58 4.39 -42.86
N ILE A 10 -0.76 5.02 -42.01
CA ILE A 10 -1.21 6.11 -41.12
C ILE A 10 -1.68 7.31 -41.94
N THR A 11 -0.90 7.71 -42.95
CA THR A 11 -1.22 8.89 -43.78
C THR A 11 -2.51 8.66 -44.57
N GLY A 12 -2.69 7.46 -45.15
CA GLY A 12 -3.92 7.06 -45.82
C GLY A 12 -5.12 6.99 -44.87
N PHE A 13 -4.93 6.48 -43.66
CA PHE A 13 -5.97 6.45 -42.63
C PHE A 13 -6.42 7.86 -42.22
N VAL A 14 -5.50 8.81 -42.06
CA VAL A 14 -5.81 10.20 -41.73
C VAL A 14 -6.55 10.90 -42.88
N LEU A 15 -6.13 10.69 -44.13
CA LEU A 15 -6.82 11.20 -45.32
C LEU A 15 -8.25 10.67 -45.42
N LEU A 16 -8.44 9.35 -45.27
CA LEU A 16 -9.78 8.74 -45.26
C LEU A 16 -10.63 9.26 -44.11
N ASN A 17 -10.06 9.40 -42.92
CA ASN A 17 -10.79 9.92 -41.78
C ASN A 17 -11.21 11.39 -41.97
N THR A 18 -10.39 12.20 -42.64
CA THR A 18 -10.71 13.58 -43.00
C THR A 18 -11.80 13.62 -44.09
N TYR A 19 -11.73 12.74 -45.08
CA TYR A 19 -12.71 12.63 -46.17
C TYR A 19 -14.11 12.21 -45.68
N PHE A 20 -14.19 11.34 -44.68
CA PHE A 20 -15.47 10.90 -44.08
C PHE A 20 -15.90 11.74 -42.87
N GLU A 21 -15.39 12.97 -42.71
CA GLU A 21 -15.76 13.91 -41.63
C GLU A 21 -15.72 13.28 -40.22
N GLY A 22 -14.72 12.42 -39.94
CA GLY A 22 -14.58 11.77 -38.63
C GLY A 22 -15.60 10.65 -38.33
N LYS A 23 -16.46 10.28 -39.30
CA LYS A 23 -17.47 9.21 -39.15
C LYS A 23 -16.84 7.82 -38.99
N LEU A 24 -15.58 7.65 -39.43
CA LEU A 24 -14.76 6.47 -39.19
C LEU A 24 -14.37 6.34 -37.71
N ILE A 25 -13.86 7.43 -37.12
CA ILE A 25 -13.51 7.46 -35.69
C ILE A 25 -14.74 7.27 -34.81
N SER A 26 -15.89 7.85 -35.16
CA SER A 26 -17.12 7.67 -34.37
C SER A 26 -17.63 6.23 -34.41
N LYS A 27 -17.56 5.54 -35.56
CA LYS A 27 -17.83 4.11 -35.64
C LYS A 27 -16.83 3.29 -34.82
N LEU A 28 -15.54 3.62 -34.83
CA LEU A 28 -14.52 2.92 -34.04
C LEU A 28 -14.78 3.05 -32.53
N LYS A 29 -15.17 4.24 -32.07
CA LYS A 29 -15.57 4.50 -30.68
C LYS A 29 -16.81 3.71 -30.25
N ASN A 30 -17.77 3.48 -31.15
CA ASN A 30 -18.93 2.64 -30.85
C ASN A 30 -18.56 1.18 -30.52
N TYR A 31 -17.41 0.68 -30.99
CA TYR A 31 -16.93 -0.68 -30.68
C TYR A 31 -16.03 -0.77 -29.44
N GLU A 32 -15.90 0.31 -28.65
CA GLU A 32 -15.03 0.35 -27.46
C GLU A 32 -15.28 -0.81 -26.49
N LYS A 33 -16.55 -1.23 -26.35
CA LYS A 33 -16.95 -2.40 -25.55
C LYS A 33 -16.24 -3.68 -25.99
N TYR A 34 -16.13 -3.92 -27.29
CA TYR A 34 -15.55 -5.14 -27.85
C TYR A 34 -14.04 -5.17 -27.70
N TYR A 35 -13.36 -4.04 -27.88
CA TYR A 35 -11.92 -3.95 -27.64
C TYR A 35 -11.58 -4.15 -26.16
N LYS A 36 -12.38 -3.61 -25.23
CA LYS A 36 -12.24 -3.87 -23.79
C LYS A 36 -12.40 -5.35 -23.45
N MET A 37 -13.44 -6.00 -23.99
CA MET A 37 -13.66 -7.44 -23.79
C MET A 37 -12.54 -8.29 -24.39
N GLY A 38 -12.09 -7.95 -25.60
CA GLY A 38 -10.98 -8.63 -26.27
C GLY A 38 -9.66 -8.52 -25.51
N LEU A 39 -9.37 -7.34 -24.95
CA LEU A 39 -8.15 -7.12 -24.17
C LEU A 39 -8.15 -7.96 -22.88
N ILE A 40 -9.29 -8.01 -22.16
CA ILE A 40 -9.42 -8.85 -20.96
C ILE A 40 -9.22 -10.33 -21.31
N ALA A 41 -9.85 -10.81 -22.39
CA ALA A 41 -9.69 -12.19 -22.86
C ALA A 41 -8.24 -12.49 -23.27
N PHE A 42 -7.58 -11.56 -23.97
CA PHE A 42 -6.18 -11.67 -24.37
C PHE A 42 -5.25 -11.76 -23.17
N VAL A 43 -5.41 -10.87 -22.19
CA VAL A 43 -4.62 -10.90 -20.94
C VAL A 43 -4.85 -12.21 -20.19
N GLY A 44 -6.10 -12.66 -20.07
CA GLY A 44 -6.43 -13.96 -19.46
C GLY A 44 -5.76 -15.14 -20.17
N LEU A 45 -5.78 -15.15 -21.51
CA LEU A 45 -5.10 -16.15 -22.31
C LEU A 45 -3.58 -16.11 -22.12
N CYS A 46 -2.97 -14.93 -22.08
CA CYS A 46 -1.54 -14.77 -21.81
C CYS A 46 -1.16 -15.34 -20.44
N VAL A 47 -1.93 -15.03 -19.40
CA VAL A 47 -1.70 -15.57 -18.05
C VAL A 47 -1.88 -17.09 -18.02
N TYR A 48 -2.93 -17.61 -18.66
CA TYR A 48 -3.16 -19.06 -18.76
C TYR A 48 -2.00 -19.78 -19.47
N LEU A 49 -1.56 -19.27 -20.62
CA LEU A 49 -0.43 -19.83 -21.35
C LEU A 49 0.88 -19.73 -20.57
N PHE A 50 1.08 -18.64 -19.83
CA PHE A 50 2.26 -18.45 -18.98
C PHE A 50 2.34 -19.49 -17.86
N ILE A 51 1.23 -19.71 -17.13
CA ILE A 51 1.16 -20.73 -16.07
C ILE A 51 1.33 -22.13 -16.66
N LYS A 52 0.67 -22.42 -17.80
CA LYS A 52 0.76 -23.73 -18.47
C LYS A 52 2.17 -24.03 -18.99
N LYS A 53 2.91 -23.02 -19.46
CA LYS A 53 4.25 -23.18 -20.02
C LYS A 53 5.33 -23.27 -18.95
N ASN A 54 5.13 -22.64 -17.79
CA ASN A 54 6.09 -22.60 -16.68
C ASN A 54 5.42 -22.95 -15.32
N PRO A 55 5.09 -24.23 -15.07
CA PRO A 55 4.38 -24.64 -13.85
C PRO A 55 5.20 -24.50 -12.56
N GLU A 56 6.54 -24.49 -12.64
CA GLU A 56 7.40 -24.38 -11.44
C GLU A 56 7.68 -22.91 -11.06
N ASN A 57 7.83 -22.02 -12.05
CA ASN A 57 8.34 -20.66 -11.85
C ASN A 57 7.25 -19.58 -11.65
N TYR A 58 5.96 -19.92 -11.75
CA TYR A 58 4.90 -18.91 -11.57
C TYR A 58 4.85 -18.37 -10.14
N LYS A 59 5.22 -19.20 -9.15
CA LYS A 59 5.29 -18.80 -7.73
C LYS A 59 6.37 -17.74 -7.51
N ASP A 60 7.57 -17.98 -8.05
CA ASP A 60 8.68 -17.04 -7.99
C ASP A 60 8.38 -15.74 -8.76
N PHE A 61 7.67 -15.84 -9.89
CA PHE A 61 7.20 -14.66 -10.62
C PHE A 61 6.25 -13.81 -9.78
N VAL A 62 5.23 -14.41 -9.14
CA VAL A 62 4.29 -13.67 -8.28
C VAL A 62 4.99 -13.09 -7.04
N HIS A 63 5.94 -13.83 -6.45
CA HIS A 63 6.68 -13.36 -5.29
C HIS A 63 7.62 -12.18 -5.63
N ASN A 64 8.32 -12.26 -6.77
CA ASN A 64 9.23 -11.21 -7.25
C ASN A 64 8.49 -10.01 -7.86
N THR A 65 7.25 -10.17 -8.32
CA THR A 65 6.41 -9.08 -8.88
C THR A 65 6.13 -7.98 -7.85
N ASN A 66 6.19 -8.26 -6.55
CA ASN A 66 6.08 -7.24 -5.49
C ASN A 66 7.17 -6.16 -5.60
N GLY A 67 8.39 -6.53 -6.03
CA GLY A 67 9.47 -5.58 -6.27
C GLY A 67 9.21 -4.70 -7.49
N TYR A 68 8.60 -5.27 -8.54
CA TYR A 68 8.33 -4.58 -9.80
C TYR A 68 7.11 -3.65 -9.75
N ILE A 69 6.04 -4.05 -9.06
CA ILE A 69 4.82 -3.22 -8.91
C ILE A 69 5.14 -1.87 -8.25
N LYS A 70 6.12 -1.83 -7.35
CA LYS A 70 6.54 -0.62 -6.66
C LYS A 70 7.15 0.44 -7.59
N TYR A 71 7.76 0.02 -8.70
CA TYR A 71 8.45 0.91 -9.64
C TYR A 71 7.71 1.09 -10.97
N LEU A 72 6.54 0.47 -11.13
CA LEU A 72 5.70 0.72 -12.28
C LEU A 72 5.09 2.12 -12.19
N PRO A 73 5.34 3.02 -13.16
CA PRO A 73 4.68 4.30 -13.20
C PRO A 73 3.22 4.08 -13.60
N ILE A 74 2.35 3.94 -12.59
CA ILE A 74 0.91 3.84 -12.78
C ILE A 74 0.31 5.21 -12.50
N ASP A 75 -0.33 5.78 -13.52
CA ASP A 75 -1.06 7.04 -13.40
C ASP A 75 -2.24 6.91 -12.42
N ARG A 76 -2.58 8.01 -11.72
CA ARG A 76 -3.69 8.04 -10.73
C ARG A 76 -5.02 7.64 -11.36
N ASN A 77 -5.26 7.96 -12.63
CA ASN A 77 -6.47 7.57 -13.33
C ASN A 77 -6.49 6.07 -13.63
N THR A 78 -5.34 5.47 -13.93
CA THR A 78 -5.23 4.02 -14.16
C THR A 78 -5.36 3.25 -12.85
N ALA A 79 -4.86 3.81 -11.75
CA ALA A 79 -4.92 3.20 -10.42
C ALA A 79 -6.35 2.88 -9.98
N SER A 80 -7.32 3.78 -10.19
CA SER A 80 -8.73 3.54 -9.83
C SER A 80 -9.38 2.39 -10.61
N PHE A 81 -8.96 2.13 -11.85
CA PHE A 81 -9.49 1.01 -12.65
C PHE A 81 -8.92 -0.35 -12.22
N ILE A 82 -7.69 -0.39 -11.75
CA ILE A 82 -7.00 -1.64 -11.35
C ILE A 82 -7.07 -1.92 -9.85
N THR A 83 -7.49 -0.95 -9.04
CA THR A 83 -7.63 -1.07 -7.57
C THR A 83 -8.39 -2.34 -7.14
N PRO A 84 -9.52 -2.74 -7.77
CA PRO A 84 -10.28 -3.93 -7.36
C PRO A 84 -9.46 -5.23 -7.48
N ILE A 85 -8.59 -5.31 -8.48
CA ILE A 85 -7.75 -6.48 -8.75
C ILE A 85 -6.58 -6.51 -7.74
N ILE A 86 -5.96 -5.36 -7.48
CA ILE A 86 -4.86 -5.22 -6.52
C ILE A 86 -5.32 -5.52 -5.09
N ASP A 87 -6.51 -5.04 -4.70
CA ASP A 87 -7.12 -5.34 -3.39
C ASP A 87 -7.42 -6.86 -3.24
N PHE A 88 -7.73 -7.56 -4.34
CA PHE A 88 -7.98 -9.00 -4.33
C PHE A 88 -6.68 -9.82 -4.22
N THR A 89 -5.67 -9.46 -5.02
CA THR A 89 -4.34 -10.09 -4.99
C THR A 89 -3.62 -9.86 -3.66
N SER A 90 -3.71 -8.67 -3.10
CA SER A 90 -3.10 -8.39 -1.79
C SER A 90 -3.76 -9.20 -0.67
N LYS A 91 -5.08 -9.37 -0.68
CA LYS A 91 -5.80 -10.21 0.31
C LYS A 91 -5.47 -11.70 0.20
N SER A 92 -5.36 -12.25 -1.01
CA SER A 92 -5.02 -13.67 -1.19
C SER A 92 -3.57 -13.95 -0.78
N ILE A 93 -2.63 -13.07 -1.14
CA ILE A 93 -1.21 -13.18 -0.74
C ILE A 93 -1.06 -13.03 0.79
N THR A 94 -1.80 -12.13 1.44
CA THR A 94 -1.74 -12.01 2.91
C THR A 94 -2.26 -13.24 3.64
N ASN A 95 -3.22 -13.97 3.08
CA ASN A 95 -3.76 -15.19 3.69
C ASN A 95 -2.80 -16.38 3.54
N GLU A 96 -2.05 -16.48 2.44
CA GLU A 96 -1.03 -17.55 2.27
C GLU A 96 0.21 -17.31 3.14
N LEU A 97 0.61 -16.05 3.34
CA LEU A 97 1.69 -15.70 4.26
C LEU A 97 1.31 -15.99 5.72
N ASN A 98 0.05 -15.80 6.11
CA ASN A 98 -0.44 -16.05 7.47
C ASN A 98 -0.43 -17.54 7.89
N ASN A 99 -0.52 -18.45 6.92
CA ASN A 99 -0.61 -19.89 7.20
C ASN A 99 0.74 -20.59 7.35
N ASN A 100 1.87 -19.93 7.02
CA ASN A 100 3.21 -20.53 7.05
C ASN A 100 4.10 -20.08 8.23
N TYR A 101 3.55 -19.35 9.21
CA TYR A 101 4.23 -19.05 10.47
C TYR A 101 3.52 -19.65 11.69
N ASN A 102 3.23 -20.94 11.65
CA ASN A 102 3.05 -21.71 12.87
C ASN A 102 4.39 -22.30 13.31
N LEU A 103 5.19 -21.52 14.04
CA LEU A 103 6.23 -22.07 14.89
C LEU A 103 6.23 -21.37 16.27
N THR A 104 5.77 -22.16 17.24
CA THR A 104 6.07 -22.13 18.68
C THR A 104 5.62 -20.94 19.52
N GLY A 105 4.57 -21.20 20.33
CA GLY A 105 4.49 -20.70 21.70
C GLY A 105 3.15 -20.05 22.08
N GLY A 106 2.34 -20.76 22.86
CA GLY A 106 1.48 -20.11 23.86
C GLY A 106 -0.02 -20.06 23.60
N THR A 107 -0.73 -21.01 24.22
CA THR A 107 -2.08 -20.90 24.82
C THR A 107 -3.29 -20.51 23.96
N ASN A 108 -4.22 -21.48 23.90
CA ASN A 108 -5.58 -21.38 23.39
C ASN A 108 -6.39 -20.26 24.07
N LEU A 109 -6.66 -19.18 23.34
CA LEU A 109 -7.75 -18.23 23.58
C LEU A 109 -8.37 -17.84 22.23
N ARG A 110 -8.90 -18.84 21.50
CA ARG A 110 -9.69 -18.62 20.27
C ARG A 110 -11.17 -18.50 20.61
N GLU A 111 -11.54 -17.49 21.39
CA GLU A 111 -12.96 -17.11 21.54
C GLU A 111 -13.11 -15.66 22.02
N SER A 112 -12.55 -14.68 21.31
CA SER A 112 -12.96 -13.26 21.47
C SER A 112 -12.48 -12.32 20.36
N GLU A 113 -12.54 -12.71 19.08
CA GLU A 113 -12.14 -11.81 17.97
C GLU A 113 -13.30 -11.17 17.21
N ASN A 114 -14.55 -11.36 17.68
CA ASN A 114 -15.72 -10.74 17.05
C ASN A 114 -16.32 -9.54 17.81
N LEU A 115 -15.81 -9.18 18.99
CA LEU A 115 -16.40 -8.08 19.78
C LEU A 115 -15.69 -6.72 19.63
N HIS A 116 -14.47 -6.65 19.10
CA HIS A 116 -13.75 -5.37 18.94
C HIS A 116 -13.67 -4.85 17.49
N ARG A 117 -14.41 -5.45 16.56
CA ARG A 117 -14.50 -5.01 15.17
C ARG A 117 -15.65 -4.02 14.91
N SER A 118 -16.26 -3.47 15.96
CA SER A 118 -17.42 -2.56 15.87
C SER A 118 -17.10 -1.07 16.12
N ILE A 119 -15.86 -0.70 16.46
CA ILE A 119 -15.54 0.72 16.79
C ILE A 119 -14.91 1.48 15.60
N ASN A 120 -14.38 0.80 14.58
CA ASN A 120 -13.48 1.45 13.60
C ASN A 120 -14.02 1.53 12.16
N ASN A 121 -15.31 1.81 11.98
CA ASN A 121 -15.92 1.95 10.64
C ASN A 121 -15.67 3.32 9.97
N ASN A 122 -15.01 4.27 10.64
CA ASN A 122 -14.72 5.61 10.10
C ASN A 122 -13.24 5.90 9.82
N LEU A 123 -12.35 4.92 10.02
CA LEU A 123 -10.91 5.12 9.80
C LEU A 123 -10.55 4.77 8.35
N THR A 124 -9.81 5.66 7.71
CA THR A 124 -9.23 5.39 6.40
C THR A 124 -8.31 4.16 6.45
N LYS A 125 -8.20 3.42 5.33
CA LYS A 125 -7.24 2.30 5.20
C LYS A 125 -5.81 2.70 5.63
N GLN A 126 -5.43 3.95 5.43
CA GLN A 126 -4.14 4.50 5.84
C GLN A 126 -4.01 4.63 7.37
N GLN A 127 -5.05 5.11 8.06
CA GLN A 127 -5.05 5.18 9.53
C GLN A 127 -5.01 3.78 10.16
N GLN A 128 -5.76 2.83 9.60
CA GLN A 128 -5.74 1.43 10.05
C GLN A 128 -4.32 0.82 9.96
N LYS A 129 -3.60 1.10 8.88
CA LYS A 129 -2.22 0.65 8.70
C LYS A 129 -1.25 1.24 9.74
N ILE A 130 -1.45 2.51 10.14
CA ILE A 130 -0.61 3.15 11.16
C ILE A 130 -0.83 2.49 12.53
N LEU A 131 -2.09 2.20 12.88
CA LEU A 131 -2.46 1.53 14.13
C LEU A 131 -1.90 0.11 14.23
N GLN A 132 -1.94 -0.65 13.13
CA GLN A 132 -1.42 -2.03 13.09
C GLN A 132 0.10 -2.10 12.92
N SER A 133 0.76 -1.02 12.47
CA SER A 133 2.21 -0.99 12.31
C SER A 133 2.92 -0.95 13.67
N GLY A 134 3.71 -1.98 14.00
CA GLY A 134 4.53 -2.01 15.24
C GLY A 134 4.38 -3.25 16.11
N ASN A 135 3.40 -4.13 15.84
CA ASN A 135 3.13 -5.31 16.66
C ASN A 135 4.19 -6.43 16.56
N THR A 136 5.08 -6.39 15.58
CA THR A 136 6.12 -7.42 15.35
C THR A 136 7.54 -6.85 15.25
N SER A 137 7.73 -5.54 15.41
CA SER A 137 9.03 -4.91 15.17
C SER A 137 9.83 -4.71 16.46
N THR A 138 11.00 -5.37 16.53
CA THR A 138 12.05 -5.17 17.54
C THR A 138 12.91 -3.92 17.28
N LYS A 139 12.66 -3.16 16.21
CA LYS A 139 13.44 -1.97 15.88
C LYS A 139 13.02 -0.80 16.76
N ARG A 140 14.01 -0.08 17.31
CA ARG A 140 13.83 1.14 18.12
C ARG A 140 13.25 2.34 17.34
N SER A 141 13.15 2.24 16.02
CA SER A 141 12.71 3.32 15.14
C SER A 141 11.23 3.21 14.76
N VAL A 142 10.45 4.24 15.05
CA VAL A 142 9.07 4.41 14.57
C VAL A 142 9.04 5.17 13.23
N SER A 143 8.04 4.89 12.38
CA SER A 143 7.93 5.53 11.06
C SER A 143 7.58 7.02 11.16
N GLU A 144 8.05 7.84 10.23
CA GLU A 144 7.79 9.30 10.21
C GLU A 144 6.29 9.63 10.21
N THR A 145 5.48 8.87 9.48
CA THR A 145 4.03 9.03 9.47
C THR A 145 3.42 8.75 10.84
N LYS A 146 3.92 7.73 11.56
CA LYS A 146 3.47 7.42 12.91
C LYS A 146 3.86 8.52 13.89
N LYS A 147 5.07 9.09 13.75
CA LYS A 147 5.49 10.26 14.55
C LYS A 147 4.56 11.46 14.38
N LYS A 148 4.23 11.79 13.12
CA LYS A 148 3.28 12.86 12.80
C LYS A 148 1.88 12.56 13.33
N PHE A 149 1.45 11.31 13.30
CA PHE A 149 0.16 10.89 13.87
C PHE A 149 0.11 11.11 15.39
N VAL A 150 1.16 10.72 16.12
CA VAL A 150 1.26 10.94 17.58
C VAL A 150 1.30 12.44 17.92
N ALA A 151 2.04 13.24 17.15
CA ALA A 151 2.03 14.69 17.34
C ALA A 151 0.65 15.30 17.08
N ALA A 152 -0.04 14.87 16.02
CA ALA A 152 -1.38 15.33 15.69
C ALA A 152 -2.42 14.91 16.75
N SER A 153 -2.35 13.70 17.30
CA SER A 153 -3.25 13.27 18.38
C SER A 153 -3.03 14.05 19.68
N GLN A 154 -1.83 14.62 19.87
CA GLN A 154 -1.50 15.55 20.95
C GLN A 154 -1.78 17.02 20.60
N ASN A 155 -2.56 17.29 19.53
CA ASN A 155 -2.84 18.64 19.03
C ASN A 155 -1.57 19.47 18.74
N TRP A 156 -0.47 18.82 18.35
CA TRP A 156 0.84 19.46 18.17
C TRP A 156 1.37 20.18 19.42
N HIS A 157 1.02 19.71 20.62
CA HIS A 157 1.58 20.21 21.88
C HIS A 157 2.43 19.14 22.57
N CYS A 158 3.53 19.59 23.18
CA CYS A 158 4.42 18.74 23.94
C CYS A 158 3.67 18.15 25.13
N LYS A 159 3.71 16.82 25.29
CA LYS A 159 2.98 16.17 26.38
C LYS A 159 3.43 16.63 27.78
N ASN A 160 4.71 17.00 27.93
CA ASN A 160 5.27 17.40 29.22
C ASN A 160 5.04 18.89 29.52
N CYS A 161 5.58 19.80 28.70
CA CYS A 161 5.52 21.24 28.97
C CYS A 161 4.36 21.99 28.28
N GLN A 162 3.51 21.28 27.53
CA GLN A 162 2.33 21.85 26.85
C GLN A 162 2.62 22.97 25.84
N LYS A 163 3.88 23.30 25.54
CA LYS A 163 4.21 24.23 24.45
C LYS A 163 3.98 23.58 23.09
N GLN A 164 3.67 24.39 22.08
CA GLN A 164 3.55 23.91 20.71
C GLN A 164 4.86 23.22 20.25
N LEU A 165 4.71 22.05 19.63
CA LEU A 165 5.82 21.25 19.13
C LEU A 165 6.45 21.94 17.92
N PRO A 166 7.78 22.17 17.91
CA PRO A 166 8.48 22.68 16.74
C PRO A 166 8.58 21.60 15.66
N ALA A 167 8.99 21.97 14.44
CA ALA A 167 9.17 21.03 13.33
C ALA A 167 10.14 19.87 13.64
N TRP A 168 11.10 20.08 14.54
CA TRP A 168 12.10 19.10 14.99
C TRP A 168 11.73 18.44 16.33
N PHE A 169 10.46 18.20 16.57
CA PHE A 169 10.00 17.42 17.73
C PHE A 169 10.49 15.97 17.67
N GLU A 170 10.51 15.32 18.83
CA GLU A 170 10.93 13.93 18.97
C GLU A 170 9.76 13.11 19.52
N VAL A 171 9.69 11.84 19.10
CA VAL A 171 8.71 10.89 19.60
C VAL A 171 9.45 9.80 20.32
N ASP A 172 9.01 9.54 21.54
CA ASP A 172 9.66 8.63 22.46
C ASP A 172 8.63 7.66 23.06
N HIS A 173 9.11 6.54 23.59
CA HIS A 173 8.25 5.55 24.21
C HIS A 173 7.91 5.94 25.64
N VAL A 174 6.64 5.81 26.06
CA VAL A 174 6.24 6.04 27.46
C VAL A 174 6.93 5.01 28.36
N ILE A 175 6.85 3.74 27.99
CA ILE A 175 7.61 2.63 28.54
C ILE A 175 8.65 2.23 27.50
N LYS A 176 9.95 2.27 27.86
CA LYS A 176 11.01 1.87 26.93
C LYS A 176 10.86 0.43 26.47
N LEU A 177 11.32 0.16 25.25
CA LEU A 177 11.35 -1.19 24.68
C LEU A 177 12.13 -2.20 25.56
N GLU A 178 13.17 -1.75 26.27
CA GLU A 178 13.97 -2.60 27.17
C GLU A 178 13.22 -3.03 28.43
N TYR A 179 12.20 -2.27 28.85
CA TYR A 179 11.33 -2.58 29.99
C TYR A 179 9.99 -3.20 29.56
N GLY A 180 9.94 -3.81 28.37
CA GLY A 180 8.73 -4.45 27.84
C GLY A 180 7.75 -3.48 27.16
N GLY A 181 8.20 -2.27 26.82
CA GLY A 181 7.43 -1.32 26.02
C GLY A 181 7.13 -1.84 24.62
N SER A 182 6.06 -1.34 24.01
CA SER A 182 5.66 -1.68 22.64
C SER A 182 5.84 -0.49 21.70
N ASN A 183 5.84 -0.75 20.39
CA ASN A 183 5.82 0.29 19.37
C ASN A 183 4.40 0.82 19.08
N SER A 184 3.39 0.49 19.90
CA SER A 184 2.01 0.91 19.72
C SER A 184 1.83 2.41 19.95
N ILE A 185 0.82 3.02 19.31
CA ILE A 185 0.56 4.47 19.43
C ILE A 185 0.35 4.88 20.89
N ASP A 186 -0.29 4.02 21.68
CA ASP A 186 -0.59 4.29 23.10
C ASP A 186 0.67 4.36 23.97
N ASN A 187 1.76 3.74 23.52
CA ASN A 187 3.06 3.77 24.18
C ASN A 187 4.00 4.82 23.56
N LEU A 188 3.52 5.72 22.71
CA LEU A 188 4.32 6.77 22.08
C LEU A 188 3.85 8.15 22.52
N VAL A 189 4.82 9.03 22.75
CA VAL A 189 4.58 10.41 23.16
C VAL A 189 5.46 11.38 22.38
N ALA A 190 4.87 12.46 21.87
CA ALA A 190 5.61 13.54 21.22
C ALA A 190 6.07 14.58 22.25
N LEU A 191 7.36 14.87 22.24
CA LEU A 191 8.05 15.76 23.17
C LEU A 191 8.86 16.82 22.41
N CYS A 192 9.03 17.98 23.02
CA CYS A 192 10.01 18.96 22.55
C CYS A 192 11.44 18.50 22.93
N ARG A 193 12.44 19.03 22.22
CA ARG A 193 13.86 18.70 22.42
C ARG A 193 14.29 18.79 23.89
N ASP A 194 13.86 19.84 24.59
CA ASP A 194 14.23 20.08 26.00
C ASP A 194 13.63 19.03 26.93
N CYS A 195 12.34 18.70 26.75
CA CYS A 195 11.66 17.71 27.57
C CYS A 195 12.16 16.29 27.29
N HIS A 196 12.45 15.99 26.03
CA HIS A 196 13.01 14.71 25.65
C HIS A 196 14.43 14.54 26.23
N GLY A 197 15.31 15.52 26.03
CA GLY A 197 16.67 15.49 26.58
C GLY A 197 16.69 15.39 28.12
N ARG A 198 15.78 16.09 28.81
CA ARG A 198 15.59 15.96 30.26
C ARG A 198 15.21 14.52 30.65
N LYS A 199 14.25 13.91 29.96
CA LYS A 199 13.83 12.53 30.22
C LYS A 199 14.99 11.56 30.03
N THR A 200 15.70 11.63 28.90
CA THR A 200 16.86 10.79 28.63
C THR A 200 17.97 10.95 29.67
N ALA A 201 18.21 12.19 30.15
CA ALA A 201 19.19 12.43 31.21
C ALA A 201 18.78 11.77 32.54
N PHE A 202 17.50 11.88 32.93
CA PHE A 202 17.00 11.23 34.14
C PHE A 202 17.04 9.70 34.10
N GLU A 203 16.87 9.12 32.92
CA GLU A 203 16.87 7.66 32.76
C GLU A 203 18.26 7.04 32.70
N ASN A 204 19.30 7.85 32.52
CA ASN A 204 20.70 7.42 32.44
C ASN A 204 21.49 7.76 33.72
N LEU A 205 20.83 8.33 34.75
CA LEU A 205 21.35 8.54 36.10
C LEU A 205 21.16 7.29 36.95
#